data_AF-A0A954TA22-F1
#
_entry.id   AF-A0A954TA22-F1
#
_cell.length_a   1.000
_cell.length_b   1.000
_cell.length_c   1.000
_cell.angle_alpha   90.00
_cell.angle_beta   90.00
_cell.angle_gamma   90.00
#
_symmetry.space_group_name_H-M   'P 1'
#
loop_
_entity.id
_entity.type
_entity.pdbx_description
1 polymer ?
#
loop_
_entity_poly.entity_id
_entity_poly.type
_entity_poly.pdbx_seq_one_letter_code
_entity_poly.pdbx_strand_id
1 'polypeptide(L)'
;QLPDLRDTQTGKELIAIGKIEGREEGREEGKEYGLRHGELIGQIRILQEVLGMETTDRRVLAESSLELLSSQLAELRAMFNQH
;
A
#
# COMPACT_ATOMS: atom_id res chain seq x y z
N GLN A 1 33.81 -29.17 7.70
CA GLN A 1 33.32 -27.80 7.46
C GLN A 1 32.46 -27.86 6.20
N LEU A 2 31.21 -27.41 6.25
CA LEU A 2 30.38 -27.33 5.04
C LEU A 2 30.91 -26.18 4.15
N PRO A 3 30.92 -26.34 2.82
CA PRO A 3 31.32 -25.26 1.92
C PRO A 3 30.36 -24.07 2.05
N ASP A 4 30.88 -22.85 1.95
CA ASP A 4 30.04 -21.65 1.90
C ASP A 4 29.11 -21.76 0.68
N LEU A 5 27.82 -21.51 0.90
CA LEU A 5 26.81 -21.49 -0.17
C LEU A 5 27.23 -20.56 -1.30
N ARG A 6 27.90 -19.44 -0.99
CA ARG A 6 28.41 -18.47 -1.97
C ARG A 6 29.46 -19.04 -2.91
N ASP A 7 30.16 -20.10 -2.49
CA ASP A 7 31.24 -20.72 -3.23
C ASP A 7 30.77 -21.91 -4.08
N THR A 8 29.61 -22.48 -3.75
CA THR A 8 29.00 -23.58 -4.50
C THR A 8 28.12 -23.06 -5.64
N GLN A 9 28.06 -23.81 -6.75
CA GLN A 9 27.14 -23.51 -7.85
C GLN A 9 25.68 -23.50 -7.36
N THR A 10 25.29 -24.51 -6.58
CA THR A 10 23.94 -24.63 -6.01
C THR A 10 23.60 -23.45 -5.09
N GLY A 11 24.52 -22.99 -4.24
CA GLY A 11 24.22 -21.86 -3.36
C GLY A 11 24.18 -20.53 -4.11
N LYS A 12 24.93 -20.35 -5.21
CA LYS A 12 24.75 -19.21 -6.12
C LYS A 12 23.37 -19.20 -6.79
N GLU A 13 22.89 -20.37 -7.21
CA GLU A 13 21.55 -20.53 -7.78
C GLU A 13 20.45 -20.21 -6.76
N LEU A 14 20.56 -20.72 -5.53
CA LEU A 14 19.62 -20.40 -4.45
C LEU A 14 19.59 -18.91 -4.10
N ILE A 15 20.76 -18.24 -4.07
CA ILE A 15 20.84 -16.79 -3.86
C ILE A 15 20.19 -16.02 -5.02
N ALA A 16 20.37 -16.50 -6.26
CA ALA A 16 19.75 -15.88 -7.42
C ALA A 16 18.21 -16.00 -7.37
N ILE A 17 17.70 -17.18 -7.00
CA ILE A 17 16.26 -17.43 -6.80
C ILE A 17 15.71 -16.48 -5.73
N GLY A 18 16.32 -16.43 -4.55
CA GLY A 18 15.85 -15.55 -3.46
C GLY A 18 15.84 -14.06 -3.83
N LYS A 19 16.74 -13.61 -4.70
CA LYS A 19 16.72 -12.22 -5.22
C LYS A 19 15.59 -11.99 -6.22
N ILE A 20 15.26 -12.98 -7.04
CA ILE A 20 14.16 -12.90 -8.00
C ILE A 20 12.84 -12.89 -7.22
N GLU A 21 12.64 -13.86 -6.34
CA GLU A 21 11.43 -13.98 -5.52
C GLU A 21 11.21 -12.72 -4.68
N GLY A 22 12.23 -12.24 -3.96
CA GLY A 22 12.09 -11.03 -3.15
C GLY A 22 11.81 -9.75 -3.98
N ARG A 23 12.25 -9.70 -5.24
CA ARG A 23 11.91 -8.60 -6.15
C ARG A 23 10.48 -8.69 -6.66
N GLU A 24 10.02 -9.91 -6.97
CA GLU A 24 8.66 -10.16 -7.43
C GLU A 24 7.66 -9.89 -6.31
N GLU A 25 7.89 -10.44 -5.11
CA GLU A 25 7.08 -10.21 -3.92
C GLU A 25 7.00 -8.71 -3.59
N GLY A 26 8.13 -8.01 -3.51
CA GLY A 26 8.13 -6.57 -3.24
C GLY A 26 7.40 -5.74 -4.32
N ARG A 27 7.39 -6.20 -5.59
CA ARG A 27 6.62 -5.56 -6.66
C ARG A 27 5.12 -5.81 -6.50
N GLU A 28 4.74 -7.03 -6.13
CA GLU A 28 3.33 -7.40 -5.91
C GLU A 28 2.76 -6.68 -4.70
N GLU A 29 3.45 -6.71 -3.56
CA GLU A 29 3.06 -6.00 -2.35
C GLU A 29 2.98 -4.49 -2.59
N GLY A 30 3.98 -3.90 -3.26
CA GLY A 30 3.97 -2.47 -3.58
C GLY A 30 2.80 -2.08 -4.50
N LYS A 31 2.42 -2.95 -5.44
CA LYS A 31 1.25 -2.74 -6.30
C LYS A 31 -0.04 -2.84 -5.51
N GLU A 32 -0.21 -3.86 -4.66
CA GLU A 32 -1.39 -4.02 -3.81
C GLU A 32 -1.55 -2.81 -2.87
N TYR A 33 -0.47 -2.43 -2.20
CA TYR A 33 -0.43 -1.26 -1.32
C TYR A 33 -0.86 0.00 -2.08
N GLY A 34 -0.25 0.27 -3.24
CA GLY A 34 -0.55 1.45 -4.04
C GLY A 34 -2.00 1.51 -4.53
N LEU A 35 -2.58 0.37 -4.93
CA LEU A 35 -3.98 0.28 -5.33
C LEU A 35 -4.91 0.59 -4.16
N ARG A 36 -4.70 -0.05 -3.02
CA ARG A 36 -5.52 0.13 -1.82
C ARG A 36 -5.43 1.56 -1.27
N HIS A 37 -4.23 2.13 -1.27
CA HIS A 37 -3.97 3.50 -0.86
C HIS A 37 -4.69 4.50 -1.76
N GLY A 38 -4.53 4.37 -3.08
CA GLY A 38 -5.20 5.22 -4.06
C GLY A 38 -6.72 5.14 -4.00
N GLU A 39 -7.28 3.95 -3.77
CA GLU A 39 -8.72 3.75 -3.60
C GLU A 39 -9.26 4.51 -2.37
N LEU A 40 -8.61 4.38 -1.21
CA LEU A 40 -9.03 5.09 0.00
C LEU A 40 -9.00 6.61 -0.20
N ILE A 41 -7.94 7.14 -0.81
CA ILE A 41 -7.82 8.57 -1.15
C ILE A 41 -8.98 9.02 -2.02
N GLY A 42 -9.31 8.25 -3.06
CA GLY A 42 -10.41 8.57 -3.97
C GLY A 42 -11.74 8.63 -3.23
N GLN A 43 -12.04 7.62 -2.42
CA GLN A 43 -13.29 7.55 -1.66
C GLN A 43 -13.42 8.68 -0.62
N ILE A 44 -12.33 9.01 0.09
CA ILE A 44 -12.30 10.13 1.05
C ILE A 44 -12.66 11.43 0.35
N ARG A 45 -12.00 11.75 -0.77
CA ARG A 45 -12.21 13.04 -1.45
C ARG A 45 -13.60 13.13 -2.06
N ILE A 46 -14.13 12.04 -2.62
CA ILE A 46 -15.52 12.00 -3.12
C ILE A 46 -16.51 12.23 -1.98
N LEU A 47 -16.34 11.58 -0.82
CA LEU A 47 -17.24 11.79 0.31
C LEU A 47 -17.15 13.21 0.86
N GLN A 48 -15.95 13.80 0.94
CA GLN A 48 -15.78 15.21 1.31
C GLN A 48 -16.58 16.12 0.37
N GLU A 49 -16.47 15.91 -0.94
CA GLU A 49 -17.21 16.69 -1.93
C GLU A 49 -18.73 16.53 -1.78
N VAL A 50 -19.22 15.29 -1.65
CA VAL A 50 -20.65 14.99 -1.49
C VAL A 50 -21.21 15.57 -0.19
N LEU A 51 -20.42 15.60 0.88
CA LEU A 51 -20.77 16.21 2.16
C LEU A 51 -20.62 17.74 2.18
N GLY A 52 -20.19 18.36 1.07
CA GLY A 52 -19.97 19.80 0.99
C GLY A 52 -18.77 20.30 1.80
N MET A 53 -17.83 19.42 2.14
CA MET A 53 -16.59 19.74 2.84
C MET A 53 -15.50 20.16 1.86
N GLU A 54 -14.51 20.91 2.34
CA GLU A 54 -13.29 21.17 1.57
C GLU A 54 -12.54 19.85 1.34
N THR A 55 -12.24 19.52 0.07
CA THR A 55 -11.52 18.28 -0.25
C THR A 55 -10.05 18.40 0.13
N THR A 56 -9.52 17.41 0.86
CA THR A 56 -8.10 17.38 1.19
C THR A 56 -7.26 17.16 -0.07
N ASP A 57 -6.09 17.81 -0.14
CA ASP A 57 -5.16 17.63 -1.25
C ASP A 57 -4.68 16.17 -1.33
N ARG A 58 -4.60 15.65 -2.55
CA ARG A 58 -4.24 14.25 -2.81
C ARG A 58 -2.86 13.89 -2.25
N ARG A 59 -1.90 14.82 -2.29
CA ARG A 59 -0.51 14.59 -1.85
C ARG A 59 -0.43 14.48 -0.33
N VAL A 60 -1.23 15.27 0.38
CA VAL A 60 -1.34 15.17 1.85
C VAL A 60 -1.92 13.82 2.26
N LEU A 61 -2.99 13.38 1.57
CA LEU A 61 -3.54 12.04 1.83
C LEU A 61 -2.55 10.92 1.42
N ALA A 62 -1.74 11.14 0.37
CA ALA A 62 -0.71 10.20 -0.08
C ALA A 62 0.39 9.93 0.98
N GLU A 63 0.63 10.88 1.87
CA GLU A 63 1.60 10.77 2.96
C GLU A 63 1.04 10.04 4.20
N SER A 64 -0.28 9.82 4.26
CA SER A 64 -0.94 9.14 5.38
C SER A 64 -0.82 7.62 5.26
N SER A 65 -0.86 6.92 6.40
CA SER A 65 -0.89 5.45 6.39
C SER A 65 -2.27 4.92 5.97
N LEU A 66 -2.34 3.63 5.57
CA LEU A 66 -3.61 2.98 5.21
C LEU A 66 -4.60 2.98 6.39
N GLU A 67 -4.12 2.86 7.61
CA GLU A 67 -4.93 2.82 8.84
C GLU A 67 -5.58 4.19 9.12
N LEU A 68 -4.81 5.27 8.93
CA LEU A 68 -5.32 6.64 9.07
C LEU A 68 -6.36 6.95 8.00
N LEU A 69 -6.07 6.62 6.74
CA LEU A 69 -7.02 6.79 5.64
C LEU A 69 -8.29 5.95 5.85
N SER A 70 -8.15 4.72 6.34
CA SER A 70 -9.31 3.87 6.62
C SER A 70 -10.17 4.43 7.75
N SER A 71 -9.55 4.96 8.81
CA SER A 71 -10.26 5.60 9.93
C SER A 71 -10.99 6.87 9.46
N GLN A 72 -10.31 7.73 8.71
CA GLN A 72 -10.92 8.95 8.15
C GLN A 72 -12.08 8.63 7.21
N LEU A 73 -11.94 7.59 6.37
CA LEU A 73 -13.01 7.14 5.49
C LEU A 73 -14.22 6.62 6.30
N ALA A 74 -13.99 5.89 7.40
CA ALA A 74 -15.06 5.40 8.25
C ALA A 74 -15.85 6.56 8.90
N GLU A 75 -15.17 7.60 9.35
CA GLU A 75 -15.78 8.83 9.88
C GLU A 75 -16.64 9.53 8.81
N LEU A 76 -16.10 9.72 7.60
CA LEU A 76 -16.83 10.33 6.48
C LEU A 76 -18.07 9.53 6.09
N ARG A 77 -17.98 8.19 6.05
CA ARG A 77 -19.13 7.32 5.80
C ARG A 77 -20.18 7.41 6.89
N ALA A 78 -19.76 7.51 8.15
CA ALA A 78 -20.69 7.67 9.27
C ALA A 78 -21.45 9.00 9.18
N MET A 79 -20.79 10.09 8.79
CA MET A 79 -21.44 11.38 8.55
C MET A 79 -22.42 11.30 7.38
N PHE A 80 -22.00 10.71 6.24
CA PHE A 80 -22.86 10.55 5.08
C PHE A 80 -24.14 9.75 5.36
N ASN A 81 -24.06 8.69 6.16
CA ASN A 81 -25.22 7.88 6.51
C ASN A 81 -26.17 8.54 7.53
N GLN A 82 -25.78 9.65 8.15
CA GLN A 82 -26.61 10.43 9.08
C GLN A 82 -27.32 11.62 8.41
N HIS A 83 -27.00 11.89 7.14
CA HIS A 83 -27.68 12.86 6.29
C HIS A 83 -28.86 12.23 5.54
#